data_AF-A0A7W7K9R0-F1
#
_entry.id   AF-A0A7W7K9R0-F1
#
_cell.length_a   1.000
_cell.length_b   1.000
_cell.length_c   1.000
_cell.angle_alpha   90.00
_cell.angle_beta   90.00
_cell.angle_gamma   90.00
#
_symmetry.space_group_name_H-M   'P 1'
#
loop_
_entity.id
_entity.type
_entity.pdbx_description
1 polymer ?
#
loop_
_entity_poly.entity_id
_entity_poly.type
_entity_poly.pdbx_seq_one_letter_code
_entity_poly.pdbx_strand_id
1 'polypeptide(L)'
;MRLRRYVSLLGLALAACGGGSPGATASQAPVADQEQAAPDYAACRDAAGGTPSAMIACADAEIARVGSAVDSPEAAAAFQAALQQLGDAYAGPDGGQAAQVTFADRAVRLARRRAELLAGAVTGKAPLPSSGTPHPAWSRSRDLSCREHPVPRCAARYDALLALLDTPAKEAAMTRPAPASGLPLPTCAQLHAEGKVGSALADAFYARYPKSLAGEQSVEAMPLDAAALDNVVRYLACVAGATDYDPVVVENGLALFASKRHGAAALRALEDLGKSADPAAEAARRLHAQVRAYLDGTPG
;
A
#
# COMPACT_ATOMS: atom_id res chain seq x y z
N MET A 1 45.72 7.35 -14.18
CA MET A 1 45.59 8.33 -13.08
C MET A 1 44.95 7.63 -11.88
N ARG A 2 45.65 7.63 -10.73
CA ARG A 2 45.30 6.95 -9.47
C ARG A 2 44.87 8.00 -8.46
N LEU A 3 43.78 7.77 -7.71
CA LEU A 3 43.46 8.42 -6.41
C LEU A 3 42.64 7.39 -5.61
N ARG A 4 43.29 6.54 -4.80
CA ARG A 4 43.63 6.68 -3.37
C ARG A 4 42.46 6.39 -2.41
N ARG A 5 42.53 5.19 -1.82
CA ARG A 5 41.84 4.74 -0.61
C ARG A 5 42.33 5.55 0.60
N TYR A 6 41.42 5.94 1.49
CA TYR A 6 41.73 6.29 2.87
C TYR A 6 41.08 5.28 3.81
N VAL A 7 41.92 4.51 4.47
CA VAL A 7 41.65 3.71 5.66
C VAL A 7 42.08 4.58 6.84
N SER A 8 41.23 4.75 7.83
CA SER A 8 41.64 5.26 9.15
C SER A 8 41.23 4.23 10.21
N LEU A 9 42.26 3.52 10.69
CA LEU A 9 42.30 2.76 11.93
C LEU A 9 42.96 3.67 12.98
N LEU A 10 42.31 3.84 14.13
CA LEU A 10 42.84 4.34 15.41
C LEU A 10 41.78 3.94 16.43
N GLY A 11 42.04 3.26 17.55
CA GLY A 11 43.27 2.88 18.24
C GLY A 11 42.82 2.61 19.69
N LEU A 12 43.17 1.43 20.23
CA LEU A 12 42.88 1.00 21.60
C LEU A 12 43.46 1.95 22.66
N ALA A 13 42.76 2.10 23.79
CA ALA A 13 43.39 2.32 25.09
C ALA A 13 42.54 1.71 26.22
N LEU A 14 42.99 0.55 26.72
CA LEU A 14 42.66 0.06 28.07
C LEU A 14 43.55 0.80 29.08
N ALA A 15 42.96 1.30 30.16
CA ALA A 15 43.67 1.58 31.40
C ALA A 15 42.84 1.03 32.57
N ALA A 16 43.46 0.13 33.33
CA ALA A 16 42.97 -0.39 34.59
C ALA A 16 43.62 0.38 35.75
N CYS A 17 42.85 0.65 36.81
CA CYS A 17 43.37 0.71 38.19
C CYS A 17 42.19 0.67 39.17
N GLY A 18 42.18 -0.34 40.06
CA GLY A 18 41.12 -0.57 41.04
C GLY A 18 41.38 0.09 42.40
N GLY A 19 40.37 0.00 43.28
CA GLY A 19 40.53 0.20 44.72
C GLY A 19 39.24 0.59 45.46
N GLY A 20 38.68 -0.34 46.25
CA GLY A 20 37.92 -0.01 47.49
C GLY A 20 36.38 -0.08 47.45
N SER A 21 35.81 -1.21 47.90
CA SER A 21 34.47 -1.32 48.52
C SER A 21 34.57 -1.03 50.04
N PRO A 22 33.49 -0.83 50.84
CA PRO A 22 32.09 -1.22 50.61
C PRO A 22 31.00 -0.21 51.05
N GLY A 23 29.75 -0.49 50.66
CA GLY A 23 28.57 -0.13 51.47
C GLY A 23 27.60 0.87 50.87
N ALA A 24 26.66 0.38 50.06
CA ALA A 24 25.28 0.82 50.08
C ALA A 24 24.45 -0.19 49.27
N THR A 25 23.63 -0.97 49.98
CA THR A 25 22.51 -1.72 49.40
C THR A 25 21.52 -0.71 48.79
N ALA A 26 21.71 -0.38 47.52
CA ALA A 26 20.66 0.17 46.69
C ALA A 26 19.96 -1.01 46.02
N SER A 27 18.71 -1.26 46.43
CA SER A 27 17.80 -2.19 45.79
C SER A 27 17.80 -1.94 44.28
N GLN A 28 18.40 -2.87 43.52
CA GLN A 28 18.15 -2.99 42.10
C GLN A 28 16.70 -3.47 41.96
N ALA A 29 15.81 -2.53 41.63
CA ALA A 29 14.57 -2.88 40.97
C ALA A 29 14.96 -3.54 39.63
N PRO A 30 14.36 -4.68 39.25
CA PRO A 30 14.55 -5.21 37.92
C PRO A 30 14.03 -4.15 36.95
N VAL A 31 14.93 -3.58 36.15
CA VAL A 31 14.54 -2.96 34.89
C VAL A 31 14.07 -4.15 34.05
N ALA A 32 12.76 -4.38 34.09
CA ALA A 32 12.12 -5.20 33.10
C ALA A 32 12.49 -4.57 31.77
N ASP A 33 13.25 -5.31 30.95
CA ASP A 33 13.22 -5.17 29.52
C ASP A 33 11.74 -5.30 29.11
N GLN A 34 11.04 -4.16 29.10
CA GLN A 34 9.85 -4.03 28.30
C GLN A 34 10.35 -4.06 26.87
N GLU A 35 10.50 -5.28 26.37
CA GLU A 35 10.42 -5.61 24.96
C GLU A 35 9.12 -4.96 24.48
N GLN A 36 9.25 -3.71 24.01
CA GLN A 36 8.16 -2.93 23.48
C GLN A 36 7.64 -3.76 22.32
N ALA A 37 6.54 -4.47 22.57
CA ALA A 37 5.81 -5.19 21.55
C ALA A 37 5.64 -4.22 20.39
N ALA A 38 6.26 -4.55 19.25
CA ALA A 38 6.20 -3.72 18.08
C ALA A 38 4.73 -3.34 17.84
N PRO A 39 4.42 -2.06 17.61
CA PRO A 39 3.04 -1.63 17.45
C PRO A 39 2.37 -2.48 16.38
N ASP A 40 1.13 -2.90 16.64
CA ASP A 40 0.32 -3.60 15.64
C ASP A 40 0.32 -2.77 14.35
N TYR A 41 0.50 -3.45 13.23
CA TYR A 41 0.57 -2.82 11.92
C TYR A 41 -0.62 -1.89 11.65
N ALA A 42 -1.82 -2.21 12.15
CA ALA A 42 -2.98 -1.33 12.06
C ALA A 42 -2.74 0.01 12.76
N ALA A 43 -2.23 -0.01 14.00
CA ALA A 43 -1.92 1.20 14.75
C ALA A 43 -0.76 2.00 14.12
N CYS A 44 0.26 1.32 13.58
CA CYS A 44 1.35 1.98 12.85
C CYS A 44 0.82 2.68 11.59
N ARG A 45 -0.03 2.00 10.82
CA ARG A 45 -0.65 2.54 9.61
C ARG A 45 -1.56 3.73 9.91
N ASP A 46 -2.36 3.66 10.97
CA ASP A 46 -3.22 4.77 11.39
C ASP A 46 -2.40 5.99 11.82
N ALA A 47 -1.29 5.77 12.54
CA ALA A 47 -0.35 6.82 12.92
C ALA A 47 0.42 7.42 11.72
N ALA A 48 0.65 6.63 10.66
CA ALA A 48 1.29 7.09 9.44
C ALA A 48 0.46 8.12 8.67
N GLY A 49 -0.85 8.24 8.93
CA GLY A 49 -1.68 9.36 8.48
C GLY A 49 -1.78 9.55 6.97
N GLY A 50 -1.50 8.51 6.18
CA GLY A 50 -1.48 8.59 4.71
C GLY A 50 -0.10 8.86 4.10
N THR A 51 0.93 9.12 4.90
CA THR A 51 2.27 9.41 4.37
C THR A 51 2.91 8.14 3.78
N PRO A 52 3.23 8.09 2.47
CA PRO A 52 3.65 6.86 1.82
C PRO A 52 4.92 6.21 2.40
N SER A 53 5.94 7.01 2.70
CA SER A 53 7.20 6.52 3.29
C SER A 53 7.00 5.91 4.68
N ALA A 54 6.10 6.50 5.49
CA ALA A 54 5.76 5.97 6.80
C ALA A 54 4.95 4.67 6.70
N MET A 55 4.03 4.57 5.74
CA MET A 55 3.27 3.35 5.48
C MET A 55 4.16 2.20 5.01
N ILE A 56 5.11 2.46 4.11
CA ILE A 56 6.10 1.47 3.66
C ILE A 56 6.96 1.01 4.85
N ALA A 57 7.42 1.93 5.70
CA ALA A 57 8.18 1.58 6.90
C ALA A 57 7.37 0.71 7.88
N CYS A 58 6.08 0.99 8.08
CA CYS A 58 5.19 0.15 8.87
C CYS A 58 5.05 -1.26 8.29
N ALA A 59 4.93 -1.36 6.97
CA ALA A 59 4.82 -2.64 6.28
C ALA A 59 6.13 -3.45 6.40
N ASP A 60 7.28 -2.83 6.19
CA ASP A 60 8.59 -3.47 6.30
C ASP A 60 8.84 -4.00 7.72
N ALA A 61 8.49 -3.22 8.75
CA ALA A 61 8.59 -3.64 10.14
C ALA A 61 7.71 -4.86 10.44
N GLU A 62 6.48 -4.87 9.94
CA GLU A 62 5.56 -6.00 10.12
C GLU A 62 6.02 -7.24 9.34
N ILE A 63 6.50 -7.09 8.11
CA ILE A 63 7.06 -8.18 7.31
C ILE A 63 8.27 -8.80 8.02
N ALA A 64 9.17 -7.97 8.55
CA ALA A 64 10.33 -8.43 9.32
C ALA A 64 9.92 -9.18 10.58
N ARG A 65 8.96 -8.64 11.36
CA ARG A 65 8.43 -9.26 12.58
C ARG A 65 7.77 -10.61 12.32
N VAL A 66 6.95 -10.69 11.26
CA VAL A 66 6.27 -11.93 10.89
C VAL A 66 7.26 -12.98 10.36
N GLY A 67 8.25 -12.56 9.58
CA GLY A 67 9.28 -13.45 9.02
C GLY A 67 10.19 -14.04 10.10
N SER A 68 10.67 -13.23 11.04
CA SER A 68 11.58 -13.68 12.11
C SER A 68 10.93 -14.66 13.10
N ALA A 69 9.60 -14.65 13.20
CA ALA A 69 8.86 -15.59 14.05
C ALA A 69 8.79 -17.02 13.45
N VAL A 70 9.11 -17.18 12.17
CA VAL A 70 8.89 -18.44 11.44
C VAL A 70 10.16 -18.98 10.79
N ASP A 71 11.01 -18.12 10.22
CA ASP A 71 12.17 -18.55 9.43
C ASP A 71 13.50 -18.29 10.11
N SER A 72 14.54 -18.95 9.58
CA SER A 72 15.91 -18.49 9.78
C SER A 72 16.12 -17.07 9.24
N PRO A 73 17.13 -16.33 9.74
CA PRO A 73 17.49 -15.02 9.20
C PRO A 73 17.78 -15.04 7.69
N GLU A 74 18.33 -16.14 7.16
CA GLU A 74 18.63 -16.26 5.72
C GLU A 74 17.34 -16.37 4.89
N ALA A 75 16.41 -17.23 5.29
CA ALA A 75 15.13 -17.39 4.60
C ALA A 75 14.26 -16.12 4.69
N ALA A 76 14.25 -15.44 5.84
CA ALA A 76 13.57 -14.15 6.01
C ALA A 76 14.16 -13.05 5.11
N ALA A 77 15.49 -12.94 5.03
CA ALA A 77 16.15 -11.97 4.15
C ALA A 77 15.89 -12.26 2.66
N ALA A 78 15.88 -13.54 2.27
CA ALA A 78 15.55 -13.93 0.90
C ALA A 78 14.09 -13.59 0.54
N PHE A 79 13.16 -13.72 1.48
CA PHE A 79 11.77 -13.34 1.30
C PHE A 79 11.60 -11.82 1.16
N GLN A 80 12.25 -11.02 2.00
CA GLN A 80 12.27 -9.57 1.86
C GLN A 80 12.85 -9.12 0.50
N ALA A 81 13.96 -9.71 0.07
CA ALA A 81 14.54 -9.41 -1.24
C ALA A 81 13.60 -9.78 -2.41
N ALA A 82 12.83 -10.87 -2.28
CA ALA A 82 11.83 -11.24 -3.27
C ALA A 82 10.68 -10.23 -3.32
N LEU A 83 10.19 -9.77 -2.16
CA LEU A 83 9.16 -8.74 -2.08
C LEU A 83 9.63 -7.41 -2.66
N GLN A 84 10.88 -7.00 -2.40
CA GLN A 84 11.44 -5.78 -2.97
C GLN A 84 11.41 -5.82 -4.50
N GLN A 85 11.89 -6.90 -5.11
CA GLN A 85 11.90 -7.04 -6.58
C GLN A 85 10.50 -7.09 -7.18
N LEU A 86 9.56 -7.75 -6.50
CA LEU A 86 8.16 -7.76 -6.92
C LEU A 86 7.52 -6.37 -6.79
N GLY A 87 7.89 -5.61 -5.77
CA GLY A 87 7.44 -4.23 -5.55
C GLY A 87 7.97 -3.27 -6.59
N ASP A 88 9.27 -3.36 -6.90
CA ASP A 88 9.92 -2.58 -7.96
C ASP A 88 9.26 -2.86 -9.31
N ALA A 89 8.94 -4.13 -9.61
CA ALA A 89 8.22 -4.52 -10.82
C ALA A 89 6.75 -4.07 -10.82
N TYR A 90 6.09 -4.10 -9.66
CA TYR A 90 4.69 -3.67 -9.49
C TYR A 90 4.53 -2.16 -9.70
N ALA A 91 5.43 -1.35 -9.14
CA ALA A 91 5.45 0.08 -9.38
C ALA A 91 5.82 0.38 -10.83
N GLY A 92 6.85 -0.27 -11.38
CA GLY A 92 7.36 0.08 -12.70
C GLY A 92 7.92 1.52 -12.74
N PRO A 93 8.31 2.03 -13.92
CA PRO A 93 8.91 3.36 -14.04
C PRO A 93 7.94 4.51 -13.74
N ASP A 94 6.62 4.26 -13.88
CA ASP A 94 5.57 5.27 -13.75
C ASP A 94 4.70 5.09 -12.49
N GLY A 95 4.88 4.02 -11.71
CA GLY A 95 4.11 3.78 -10.50
C GLY A 95 4.57 4.68 -9.38
N GLY A 96 3.77 5.71 -9.11
CA GLY A 96 4.01 6.65 -8.02
C GLY A 96 4.00 5.99 -6.63
N GLN A 97 4.19 6.81 -5.59
CA GLN A 97 4.23 6.38 -4.19
C GLN A 97 2.97 5.60 -3.76
N ALA A 98 1.84 5.91 -4.39
CA ALA A 98 0.59 5.17 -4.29
C ALA A 98 0.70 3.67 -4.56
N ALA A 99 1.27 3.31 -5.71
CA ALA A 99 1.46 1.92 -6.10
C ALA A 99 2.38 1.19 -5.10
N GLN A 100 3.38 1.89 -4.57
CA GLN A 100 4.29 1.37 -3.55
C GLN A 100 3.56 1.10 -2.22
N VAL A 101 2.67 2.00 -1.78
CA VAL A 101 1.83 1.79 -0.58
C VAL A 101 0.86 0.62 -0.78
N THR A 102 0.17 0.57 -1.92
CA THR A 102 -0.74 -0.56 -2.24
C THR A 102 0.01 -1.90 -2.25
N PHE A 103 1.23 -1.91 -2.81
CA PHE A 103 2.08 -3.09 -2.79
C PHE A 103 2.49 -3.46 -1.36
N ALA A 104 2.91 -2.48 -0.55
CA ALA A 104 3.31 -2.69 0.84
C ALA A 104 2.20 -3.34 1.68
N ASP A 105 0.96 -2.86 1.56
CA ASP A 105 -0.22 -3.45 2.22
C ASP A 105 -0.48 -4.89 1.78
N ARG A 106 -0.31 -5.18 0.49
CA ARG A 106 -0.44 -6.56 -0.05
C ARG A 106 0.69 -7.45 0.44
N ALA A 107 1.91 -6.94 0.50
CA ALA A 107 3.09 -7.65 0.96
C ALA A 107 2.94 -8.07 2.44
N VAL A 108 2.36 -7.22 3.30
CA VAL A 108 2.03 -7.58 4.69
C VAL A 108 1.04 -8.76 4.75
N ARG A 109 -0.05 -8.71 3.96
CA ARG A 109 -1.02 -9.82 3.90
C ARG A 109 -0.38 -11.10 3.40
N LEU A 110 0.48 -11.00 2.38
CA LEU A 110 1.23 -12.13 1.87
C LEU A 110 2.14 -12.71 2.95
N ALA A 111 2.91 -11.87 3.66
CA ALA A 111 3.84 -12.29 4.70
C ALA A 111 3.12 -13.04 5.83
N ARG A 112 1.97 -12.53 6.28
CA ARG A 112 1.12 -13.21 7.28
C ARG A 112 0.62 -14.56 6.78
N ARG A 113 0.13 -14.63 5.54
CA ARG A 113 -0.36 -15.89 4.96
C ARG A 113 0.75 -16.91 4.72
N ARG A 114 1.95 -16.44 4.39
CA ARG A 114 3.16 -17.24 4.31
C ARG A 114 3.53 -17.83 5.67
N ALA A 115 3.54 -17.01 6.72
CA ALA A 115 3.79 -17.49 8.07
C ALA A 115 2.79 -18.57 8.50
N GLU A 116 1.50 -18.39 8.23
CA GLU A 116 0.46 -19.41 8.50
C GLU A 116 0.68 -20.71 7.70
N LEU A 117 1.10 -20.59 6.43
CA LEU A 117 1.43 -21.74 5.58
C LEU A 117 2.57 -22.55 6.19
N LEU A 118 3.67 -21.88 6.57
CA LEU A 118 4.89 -22.49 7.08
C LEU A 118 4.70 -23.06 8.50
N ALA A 119 3.87 -22.42 9.32
CA ALA A 119 3.44 -22.95 10.61
C ALA A 119 2.49 -24.17 10.51
N GLY A 120 2.08 -24.56 9.30
CA GLY A 120 1.18 -25.70 9.07
C GLY A 120 -0.30 -25.42 9.40
N ALA A 121 -0.67 -24.18 9.71
CA ALA A 121 -2.03 -23.78 10.10
C ALA A 121 -3.03 -23.78 8.93
N VAL A 122 -2.54 -23.69 7.69
CA VAL A 122 -3.41 -23.68 6.50
C VAL A 122 -3.68 -25.13 6.06
N THR A 123 -4.91 -25.61 6.23
CA THR A 123 -5.38 -26.93 5.74
C THR A 123 -6.32 -26.84 4.52
N GLY A 124 -6.61 -25.60 4.07
CA GLY A 124 -7.52 -25.34 2.95
C GLY A 124 -6.98 -25.78 1.58
N LYS A 125 -7.91 -25.98 0.64
CA LYS A 125 -7.66 -26.34 -0.76
C LYS A 125 -6.64 -25.36 -1.37
N ALA A 126 -5.57 -25.89 -1.98
CA ALA A 126 -4.52 -25.06 -2.57
C ALA A 126 -5.13 -24.11 -3.62
N PRO A 127 -4.77 -22.80 -3.60
CA PRO A 127 -5.16 -21.90 -4.67
C PRO A 127 -4.59 -22.39 -6.00
N LEU A 128 -5.27 -22.06 -7.10
CA LEU A 128 -4.79 -22.35 -8.44
C LEU A 128 -3.43 -21.65 -8.66
N PRO A 129 -2.47 -22.31 -9.33
CA PRO A 129 -1.18 -21.70 -9.61
C PRO A 129 -1.37 -20.45 -10.48
N SER A 130 -0.65 -19.38 -10.15
CA SER A 130 -0.51 -18.23 -11.05
C SER A 130 0.18 -18.70 -12.34
N SER A 131 -0.26 -18.20 -13.49
CA SER A 131 0.23 -18.59 -14.82
C SER A 131 1.61 -18.02 -15.17
N GLY A 132 2.21 -17.23 -14.28
CA GLY A 132 3.55 -16.64 -14.46
C GLY A 132 4.69 -17.57 -14.04
N THR A 133 5.82 -17.49 -14.73
CA THR A 133 7.07 -18.09 -14.24
C THR A 133 7.55 -17.27 -13.02
N PRO A 134 7.76 -17.87 -11.85
CA PRO A 134 8.15 -17.12 -10.66
C PRO A 134 9.51 -16.44 -10.84
N HIS A 135 9.63 -15.20 -10.36
CA HIS A 135 10.88 -14.45 -10.39
C HIS A 135 12.02 -15.22 -9.67
N PRO A 136 13.30 -15.14 -10.12
CA PRO A 136 14.40 -15.87 -9.48
C PRO A 136 14.53 -15.66 -7.97
N ALA A 137 14.33 -14.44 -7.46
CA ALA A 137 14.38 -14.20 -6.01
C ALA A 137 13.21 -14.87 -5.27
N TRP A 138 12.03 -14.90 -5.88
CA TRP A 138 10.89 -15.62 -5.32
C TRP A 138 11.17 -17.12 -5.22
N SER A 139 11.70 -17.70 -6.30
CA SER A 139 12.12 -19.12 -6.32
C SER A 139 13.15 -19.42 -5.23
N ARG A 140 14.15 -18.55 -5.04
CA ARG A 140 15.14 -18.70 -3.96
C ARG A 140 14.50 -18.65 -2.58
N SER A 141 13.63 -17.68 -2.34
CA SER A 141 12.91 -17.52 -1.07
C SER A 141 12.07 -18.76 -0.75
N ARG A 142 11.34 -19.28 -1.74
CA ARG A 142 10.57 -20.53 -1.65
C ARG A 142 11.46 -21.71 -1.28
N ASP A 143 12.58 -21.89 -1.99
CA ASP A 143 13.45 -23.05 -1.80
C ASP A 143 14.09 -23.08 -0.41
N LEU A 144 14.43 -21.91 0.15
CA LEU A 144 14.92 -21.79 1.53
C LEU A 144 13.81 -22.12 2.55
N SER A 145 12.66 -21.45 2.44
CA SER A 145 11.54 -21.63 3.37
C SER A 145 11.03 -23.07 3.37
N CYS A 146 10.84 -23.66 2.20
CA CYS A 146 10.33 -25.04 2.08
C CYS A 146 11.34 -26.11 2.48
N ARG A 147 12.63 -25.78 2.59
CA ARG A 147 13.65 -26.68 3.15
C ARG A 147 13.60 -26.68 4.67
N GLU A 148 13.34 -25.52 5.27
CA GLU A 148 13.25 -25.36 6.73
C GLU A 148 11.92 -25.89 7.28
N HIS A 149 10.84 -25.85 6.49
CA HIS A 149 9.49 -26.20 6.92
C HIS A 149 8.93 -27.39 6.14
N PRO A 150 8.66 -28.56 6.78
CA PRO A 150 8.18 -29.77 6.12
C PRO A 150 6.67 -29.71 5.82
N VAL A 151 6.23 -28.71 5.05
CA VAL A 151 4.83 -28.52 4.67
C VAL A 151 4.51 -29.33 3.41
N PRO A 152 3.42 -30.13 3.39
CA PRO A 152 2.99 -30.83 2.19
C PRO A 152 2.74 -29.88 1.04
N ARG A 153 3.34 -30.18 -0.13
CA ARG A 153 3.27 -29.35 -1.34
C ARG A 153 3.73 -27.91 -1.11
N CYS A 154 4.72 -27.69 -0.23
CA CYS A 154 5.19 -26.36 0.15
C CYS A 154 5.43 -25.44 -1.06
N ALA A 155 6.23 -25.88 -2.05
CA ALA A 155 6.56 -25.06 -3.22
C ALA A 155 5.32 -24.55 -3.97
N ALA A 156 4.40 -25.44 -4.31
CA ALA A 156 3.17 -25.06 -5.02
C ALA A 156 2.27 -24.13 -4.21
N ARG A 157 2.16 -24.36 -2.90
CA ARG A 157 1.35 -23.53 -1.99
C ARG A 157 1.98 -22.17 -1.74
N TYR A 158 3.31 -22.11 -1.74
CA TYR A 158 4.08 -20.89 -1.62
C TYR A 158 3.92 -20.04 -2.88
N ASP A 159 4.09 -20.63 -4.07
CA ASP A 159 3.90 -19.92 -5.34
C ASP A 159 2.47 -19.42 -5.54
N ALA A 160 1.47 -20.15 -5.01
CA ALA A 160 0.08 -19.71 -5.00
C ALA A 160 -0.16 -18.44 -4.15
N LEU A 161 0.77 -18.06 -3.26
CA LEU A 161 0.68 -16.80 -2.52
C LEU A 161 0.87 -15.58 -3.41
N LEU A 162 1.53 -15.71 -4.58
CA LEU A 162 1.71 -14.61 -5.52
C LEU A 162 0.38 -14.05 -6.03
N ALA A 163 -0.68 -14.86 -6.07
CA ALA A 163 -2.02 -14.40 -6.43
C ALA A 163 -2.59 -13.35 -5.45
N LEU A 164 -2.00 -13.19 -4.25
CA LEU A 164 -2.34 -12.11 -3.32
C LEU A 164 -1.77 -10.75 -3.73
N LEU A 165 -0.74 -10.75 -4.59
CA LEU A 165 -0.13 -9.56 -5.16
C LEU A 165 -0.79 -9.16 -6.48
N ASP A 166 -1.33 -10.13 -7.21
CA ASP A 166 -2.02 -9.89 -8.49
C ASP A 166 -3.21 -8.94 -8.31
N THR A 167 -3.33 -7.99 -9.22
CA THR A 167 -4.56 -7.21 -9.45
C THR A 167 -5.41 -7.95 -10.49
N PRO A 168 -6.54 -8.59 -10.13
CA PRO A 168 -7.47 -9.10 -11.14
C PRO A 168 -8.04 -7.99 -12.06
N ALA A 169 -7.84 -6.71 -11.69
CA ALA A 169 -8.44 -5.56 -12.36
C ALA A 169 -7.69 -5.04 -13.60
N LYS A 170 -6.36 -5.17 -13.72
CA LYS A 170 -5.64 -4.52 -14.85
C LYS A 170 -5.91 -5.20 -16.19
N GLU A 171 -6.03 -6.53 -16.23
CA GLU A 171 -6.24 -7.28 -17.48
C GLU A 171 -7.72 -7.47 -17.84
N ALA A 172 -8.60 -7.73 -16.86
CA ALA A 172 -10.03 -7.94 -17.12
C ALA A 172 -10.78 -6.63 -17.45
N ALA A 173 -10.26 -5.48 -17.04
CA ALA A 173 -10.91 -4.20 -17.29
C ALA A 173 -10.41 -3.48 -18.55
N MET A 174 -9.27 -3.91 -19.13
CA MET A 174 -8.82 -3.44 -20.45
C MET A 174 -9.60 -4.08 -21.62
N THR A 175 -10.37 -5.14 -21.35
CA THR A 175 -11.13 -5.89 -22.37
C THR A 175 -12.61 -5.56 -22.41
N ARG A 176 -13.11 -4.67 -21.55
CA ARG A 176 -14.53 -4.30 -21.49
C ARG A 176 -14.75 -2.86 -21.98
N PRO A 177 -15.53 -2.62 -23.05
CA PRO A 177 -15.85 -1.28 -23.47
C PRO A 177 -16.71 -0.58 -22.41
N ALA A 178 -16.28 0.60 -21.95
CA ALA A 178 -17.08 1.46 -21.09
C ALA A 178 -18.22 2.11 -21.90
N PRO A 179 -19.44 2.26 -21.34
CA PRO A 179 -20.53 2.93 -22.03
C PRO A 179 -20.22 4.42 -22.26
N ALA A 180 -20.59 4.92 -23.43
CA ALA A 180 -20.21 6.24 -23.96
C ALA A 180 -20.83 7.46 -23.24
N SER A 181 -21.60 7.28 -22.17
CA SER A 181 -22.16 8.37 -21.37
C SER A 181 -22.42 7.93 -19.92
N GLY A 182 -21.39 7.42 -19.23
CA GLY A 182 -21.46 6.85 -17.87
C GLY A 182 -21.81 7.81 -16.72
N LEU A 183 -22.67 8.80 -16.97
CA LEU A 183 -23.23 9.73 -15.99
C LEU A 183 -24.77 9.59 -15.99
N PRO A 184 -25.45 9.80 -14.84
CA PRO A 184 -24.89 10.14 -13.53
C PRO A 184 -24.25 8.94 -12.83
N LEU A 185 -23.25 9.21 -12.02
CA LEU A 185 -22.63 8.25 -11.13
C LEU A 185 -23.45 8.06 -9.86
N PRO A 186 -23.38 6.87 -9.21
CA PRO A 186 -24.14 6.60 -8.01
C PRO A 186 -23.83 7.58 -6.87
N THR A 187 -24.84 7.88 -6.08
CA THR A 187 -24.68 8.70 -4.87
C THR A 187 -23.96 7.91 -3.78
N CYS A 188 -23.46 8.62 -2.78
CA CYS A 188 -22.82 8.02 -1.60
C CYS A 188 -23.77 7.04 -0.90
N ALA A 189 -25.05 7.39 -0.78
CA ALA A 189 -26.07 6.51 -0.21
C ALA A 189 -26.25 5.21 -1.02
N GLN A 190 -26.21 5.30 -2.36
CA GLN A 190 -26.27 4.12 -3.24
C GLN A 190 -25.00 3.25 -3.10
N LEU A 191 -23.82 3.86 -2.99
CA LEU A 191 -22.57 3.14 -2.75
C LEU A 191 -22.57 2.41 -1.40
N HIS A 192 -23.06 3.05 -0.35
CA HIS A 192 -23.23 2.41 0.96
C HIS A 192 -24.24 1.25 0.90
N ALA A 193 -25.35 1.42 0.18
CA ALA A 193 -26.35 0.37 0.01
C ALA A 193 -25.83 -0.84 -0.80
N GLU A 194 -24.84 -0.66 -1.68
CA GLU A 194 -24.18 -1.77 -2.37
C GLU A 194 -23.34 -2.66 -1.43
N GLY A 195 -23.00 -2.17 -0.22
CA GLY A 195 -22.27 -2.94 0.80
C GLY A 195 -20.84 -3.33 0.41
N LYS A 196 -20.28 -2.72 -0.64
CA LYS A 196 -18.90 -2.96 -1.08
C LYS A 196 -17.95 -2.08 -0.28
N VAL A 197 -16.85 -2.67 0.20
CA VAL A 197 -15.81 -1.98 0.97
C VAL A 197 -14.42 -2.36 0.45
N GLY A 198 -13.43 -1.48 0.64
CA GLY A 198 -12.05 -1.70 0.25
C GLY A 198 -11.88 -2.09 -1.23
N SER A 199 -11.11 -3.13 -1.51
CA SER A 199 -10.81 -3.59 -2.88
C SER A 199 -12.04 -3.86 -3.76
N ALA A 200 -13.13 -4.41 -3.21
CA ALA A 200 -14.35 -4.66 -3.98
C ALA A 200 -15.05 -3.37 -4.43
N LEU A 201 -14.89 -2.28 -3.67
CA LEU A 201 -15.39 -0.97 -4.05
C LEU A 201 -14.46 -0.30 -5.07
N ALA A 202 -13.13 -0.45 -4.92
CA ALA A 202 -12.17 0.01 -5.92
C ALA A 202 -12.37 -0.66 -7.29
N ASP A 203 -12.67 -1.96 -7.32
CA ASP A 203 -13.02 -2.68 -8.56
C ASP A 203 -14.31 -2.14 -9.18
N ALA A 204 -15.34 -1.89 -8.36
CA ALA A 204 -16.60 -1.32 -8.81
C ALA A 204 -16.41 0.12 -9.35
N PHE A 205 -15.55 0.91 -8.71
CA PHE A 205 -15.12 2.21 -9.19
C PHE A 205 -14.45 2.10 -10.55
N TYR A 206 -13.45 1.24 -10.71
CA TYR A 206 -12.73 1.12 -11.97
C TYR A 206 -13.64 0.66 -13.13
N ALA A 207 -14.62 -0.21 -12.85
CA ALA A 207 -15.58 -0.65 -13.85
C ALA A 207 -16.60 0.42 -14.24
N ARG A 208 -16.93 1.35 -13.33
CA ARG A 208 -18.03 2.31 -13.47
C ARG A 208 -17.56 3.70 -13.87
N TYR A 209 -16.38 4.12 -13.42
CA TYR A 209 -15.85 5.44 -13.67
C TYR A 209 -15.63 5.64 -15.19
N PRO A 210 -16.23 6.67 -15.80
CA PRO A 210 -16.14 6.90 -17.23
C PRO A 210 -14.68 7.04 -17.65
N LYS A 211 -14.21 6.20 -18.57
CA LYS A 211 -12.81 6.24 -19.04
C LYS A 211 -12.46 7.55 -19.72
N SER A 212 -13.47 8.21 -20.29
CA SER A 212 -13.33 9.55 -20.85
C SER A 212 -13.04 10.63 -19.78
N LEU A 213 -13.31 10.37 -18.50
CA LEU A 213 -12.95 11.26 -17.38
C LEU A 213 -11.54 10.99 -16.82
N ALA A 214 -10.92 9.86 -17.17
CA ALA A 214 -9.60 9.48 -16.68
C ALA A 214 -8.44 9.94 -17.59
N GLY A 215 -8.74 10.42 -18.81
CA GLY A 215 -7.74 10.94 -19.75
C GLY A 215 -7.86 12.45 -19.96
N GLU A 216 -6.74 13.16 -19.95
CA GLU A 216 -6.71 14.63 -20.10
C GLU A 216 -7.42 15.09 -21.39
N GLN A 217 -7.03 14.52 -22.54
CA GLN A 217 -7.61 14.90 -23.83
C GLN A 217 -9.10 14.61 -23.93
N SER A 218 -9.56 13.50 -23.34
CA SER A 218 -10.96 13.10 -23.37
C SER A 218 -11.83 13.96 -22.45
N VAL A 219 -11.31 14.37 -21.29
CA VAL A 219 -12.00 15.32 -20.39
C VAL A 219 -12.19 16.67 -21.07
N GLU A 220 -11.14 17.18 -21.73
CA GLU A 220 -11.19 18.46 -22.47
C GLU A 220 -12.20 18.47 -23.61
N ALA A 221 -12.55 17.30 -24.16
CA ALA A 221 -13.57 17.18 -25.20
C ALA A 221 -14.99 17.02 -24.62
N MET A 222 -15.13 16.59 -23.36
CA MET A 222 -16.42 16.17 -22.79
C MET A 222 -17.33 17.33 -22.33
N PRO A 223 -18.57 17.41 -22.83
CA PRO A 223 -19.50 18.47 -22.44
C PRO A 223 -20.05 18.23 -21.02
N LEU A 224 -19.27 18.63 -20.01
CA LEU A 224 -19.68 18.58 -18.61
C LEU A 224 -20.32 19.91 -18.22
N ASP A 225 -21.58 19.86 -17.81
CA ASP A 225 -22.26 20.99 -17.17
C ASP A 225 -22.00 20.99 -15.65
N ALA A 226 -22.50 22.02 -14.95
CA ALA A 226 -22.28 22.17 -13.52
C ALA A 226 -22.86 21.00 -12.69
N ALA A 227 -23.99 20.42 -13.11
CA ALA A 227 -24.62 19.31 -12.41
C ALA A 227 -23.84 18.01 -12.60
N ALA A 228 -23.33 17.77 -13.80
CA ALA A 228 -22.44 16.65 -14.11
C ALA A 228 -21.13 16.74 -13.31
N LEU A 229 -20.53 17.93 -13.22
CA LEU A 229 -19.32 18.16 -12.43
C LEU A 229 -19.55 17.88 -10.94
N ASP A 230 -20.63 18.44 -10.36
CA ASP A 230 -20.98 18.18 -8.96
C ASP A 230 -21.21 16.68 -8.69
N ASN A 231 -21.93 15.98 -9.57
CA ASN A 231 -22.15 14.54 -9.45
C ASN A 231 -20.85 13.74 -9.46
N VAL A 232 -19.93 14.03 -10.40
CA VAL A 232 -18.63 13.35 -10.48
C VAL A 232 -17.77 13.63 -9.25
N VAL A 233 -17.71 14.89 -8.81
CA VAL A 233 -16.92 15.30 -7.65
C VAL A 233 -17.42 14.64 -6.36
N ARG A 234 -18.74 14.63 -6.14
CA ARG A 234 -19.36 13.92 -5.00
C ARG A 234 -19.09 12.43 -5.05
N TYR A 235 -19.19 11.82 -6.22
CA TYR A 235 -18.87 10.40 -6.40
C TYR A 235 -17.41 10.11 -6.03
N LEU A 236 -16.46 10.89 -6.56
CA LEU A 236 -15.04 10.73 -6.27
C LEU A 236 -14.75 10.91 -4.77
N ALA A 237 -15.32 11.91 -4.12
CA ALA A 237 -15.17 12.11 -2.67
C ALA A 237 -15.69 10.91 -1.87
N CYS A 238 -16.83 10.37 -2.24
CA CYS A 238 -17.43 9.23 -1.54
C CYS A 238 -16.69 7.92 -1.75
N VAL A 239 -16.25 7.64 -2.97
CA VAL A 239 -15.42 6.45 -3.23
C VAL A 239 -14.08 6.59 -2.51
N ALA A 240 -13.42 7.76 -2.57
CA ALA A 240 -12.17 8.00 -1.87
C ALA A 240 -12.32 7.75 -0.37
N GLY A 241 -13.32 8.37 0.28
CA GLY A 241 -13.58 8.14 1.70
C GLY A 241 -13.87 6.67 2.05
N ALA A 242 -14.65 5.97 1.23
CA ALA A 242 -15.03 4.57 1.48
C ALA A 242 -13.95 3.53 1.11
N THR A 243 -12.88 3.96 0.44
CA THR A 243 -11.71 3.14 0.09
C THR A 243 -10.47 3.51 0.91
N ASP A 244 -10.64 4.22 2.03
CA ASP A 244 -9.55 4.75 2.85
C ASP A 244 -8.54 5.58 2.03
N TYR A 245 -9.07 6.35 1.07
CA TYR A 245 -8.33 7.20 0.13
C TYR A 245 -7.36 6.42 -0.77
N ASP A 246 -7.84 5.28 -1.29
CA ASP A 246 -7.13 4.52 -2.31
C ASP A 246 -6.68 5.47 -3.44
N PRO A 247 -5.37 5.58 -3.69
CA PRO A 247 -4.85 6.50 -4.69
C PRO A 247 -5.40 6.29 -6.09
N VAL A 248 -5.85 5.07 -6.43
CA VAL A 248 -6.48 4.78 -7.72
C VAL A 248 -7.66 5.72 -7.98
N VAL A 249 -8.39 6.13 -6.95
CA VAL A 249 -9.52 7.06 -7.07
C VAL A 249 -9.02 8.45 -7.46
N VAL A 250 -7.96 8.94 -6.80
CA VAL A 250 -7.36 10.25 -7.08
C VAL A 250 -6.72 10.28 -8.46
N GLU A 251 -5.92 9.28 -8.81
CA GLU A 251 -5.21 9.19 -10.08
C GLU A 251 -6.17 9.13 -11.26
N ASN A 252 -7.24 8.34 -11.17
CA ASN A 252 -8.26 8.28 -12.23
C ASN A 252 -9.09 9.57 -12.29
N GLY A 253 -9.25 10.30 -11.18
CA GLY A 253 -9.91 11.60 -11.15
C GLY A 253 -9.02 12.77 -11.56
N LEU A 254 -7.69 12.60 -11.59
CA LEU A 254 -6.75 13.71 -11.72
C LEU A 254 -6.90 14.46 -13.04
N ALA A 255 -7.17 13.75 -14.13
CA ALA A 255 -7.42 14.36 -15.44
C ALA A 255 -8.59 15.37 -15.42
N LEU A 256 -9.62 15.13 -14.60
CA LEU A 256 -10.71 16.08 -14.40
C LEU A 256 -10.23 17.36 -13.73
N PHE A 257 -9.48 17.23 -12.64
CA PHE A 257 -9.01 18.37 -11.86
C PHE A 257 -7.89 19.15 -12.54
N ALA A 258 -7.06 18.49 -13.35
CA ALA A 258 -6.03 19.10 -14.18
C ALA A 258 -6.59 19.77 -15.46
N SER A 259 -7.85 19.54 -15.79
CA SER A 259 -8.48 20.09 -16.99
C SER A 259 -8.47 21.62 -17.01
N LYS A 260 -8.06 22.21 -18.13
CA LYS A 260 -8.14 23.64 -18.42
C LYS A 260 -9.56 24.14 -18.46
N ARG A 261 -10.49 23.34 -19.03
CA ARG A 261 -11.90 23.74 -19.15
C ARG A 261 -12.68 23.50 -17.87
N HIS A 262 -12.45 22.37 -17.20
CA HIS A 262 -13.31 21.88 -16.12
C HIS A 262 -12.67 21.93 -14.73
N GLY A 263 -11.34 21.95 -14.65
CA GLY A 263 -10.59 21.72 -13.41
C GLY A 263 -10.89 22.74 -12.33
N ALA A 264 -10.95 24.03 -12.69
CA ALA A 264 -11.27 25.09 -11.73
C ALA A 264 -12.69 24.94 -11.12
N ALA A 265 -13.66 24.51 -11.93
CA ALA A 265 -15.02 24.27 -11.46
C ALA A 265 -15.10 22.99 -10.62
N ALA A 266 -14.39 21.92 -11.01
CA ALA A 266 -14.32 20.68 -10.26
C ALA A 266 -13.65 20.87 -8.88
N LEU A 267 -12.55 21.63 -8.82
CA LEU A 267 -11.86 21.97 -7.56
C LEU A 267 -12.77 22.81 -6.64
N ARG A 268 -13.47 23.80 -7.20
CA ARG A 268 -14.44 24.60 -6.43
C ARG A 268 -15.59 23.74 -5.89
N ALA A 269 -16.16 22.86 -6.70
CA ALA A 269 -17.21 21.95 -6.26
C ALA A 269 -16.72 21.04 -5.11
N LEU A 270 -15.47 20.58 -5.17
CA LEU A 270 -14.88 19.75 -4.13
C LEU A 270 -14.63 20.54 -2.83
N GLU A 271 -14.16 21.79 -2.95
CA GLU A 271 -13.99 22.70 -1.83
C GLU A 271 -15.33 23.04 -1.17
N ASP A 272 -16.36 23.35 -1.97
CA ASP A 272 -17.71 23.68 -1.49
C ASP A 272 -18.37 22.47 -0.82
N LEU A 273 -18.20 21.27 -1.37
CA LEU A 273 -18.61 20.02 -0.73
C LEU A 273 -17.94 19.84 0.63
N GLY A 274 -16.63 20.14 0.72
CA GLY A 274 -15.86 20.08 1.96
C GLY A 274 -16.32 21.06 3.05
N LYS A 275 -17.02 22.14 2.69
CA LYS A 275 -17.61 23.14 3.61
C LYS A 275 -19.07 22.84 3.96
N SER A 276 -19.69 21.87 3.28
CA SER A 276 -21.09 21.54 3.47
C SER A 276 -21.34 20.65 4.70
N ALA A 277 -22.61 20.46 5.06
CA ALA A 277 -23.05 19.49 6.06
C ALA A 277 -23.26 18.08 5.50
N ASP A 278 -22.84 17.83 4.25
CA ASP A 278 -22.97 16.53 3.60
C ASP A 278 -22.10 15.47 4.30
N PRO A 279 -22.55 14.20 4.42
CA PRO A 279 -21.72 13.11 4.96
C PRO A 279 -20.37 12.96 4.24
N ALA A 280 -20.29 13.34 2.96
CA ALA A 280 -19.06 13.32 2.17
C ALA A 280 -18.09 14.46 2.48
N ALA A 281 -18.46 15.45 3.30
CA ALA A 281 -17.69 16.68 3.47
C ALA A 281 -16.26 16.43 4.00
N GLU A 282 -16.07 15.50 4.94
CA GLU A 282 -14.73 15.15 5.41
C GLU A 282 -13.89 14.51 4.31
N ALA A 283 -14.47 13.56 3.57
CA ALA A 283 -13.79 12.92 2.46
C ALA A 283 -13.45 13.91 1.34
N ALA A 284 -14.32 14.88 1.06
CA ALA A 284 -14.07 15.95 0.12
C ALA A 284 -12.89 16.84 0.55
N ARG A 285 -12.78 17.21 1.83
CA ARG A 285 -11.64 17.99 2.34
C ARG A 285 -10.32 17.25 2.14
N ARG A 286 -10.27 15.96 2.49
CA ARG A 286 -9.05 15.15 2.35
C ARG A 286 -8.70 14.91 0.88
N LEU A 287 -9.69 14.58 0.04
CA LEU A 287 -9.50 14.43 -1.40
C LEU A 287 -9.00 15.74 -2.03
N HIS A 288 -9.55 16.89 -1.62
CA HIS A 288 -9.09 18.20 -2.10
C HIS A 288 -7.61 18.44 -1.78
N ALA A 289 -7.18 18.14 -0.55
CA ALA A 289 -5.77 18.23 -0.18
C ALA A 289 -4.87 17.32 -1.03
N GLN A 290 -5.28 16.07 -1.26
CA GLN A 290 -4.55 15.13 -2.11
C GLN A 290 -4.44 15.64 -3.55
N VAL A 291 -5.57 16.01 -4.17
CA VAL A 291 -5.60 16.53 -5.54
C VAL A 291 -4.68 17.75 -5.69
N ARG A 292 -4.72 18.69 -4.73
CA ARG A 292 -3.80 19.84 -4.75
C ARG A 292 -2.34 19.43 -4.65
N ALA A 293 -2.01 18.49 -3.77
CA ALA A 293 -0.65 17.97 -3.64
C ALA A 293 -0.15 17.39 -4.99
N TYR A 294 -0.98 16.57 -5.65
CA TYR A 294 -0.69 16.04 -6.98
C TYR A 294 -0.49 17.12 -8.05
N LEU A 295 -1.38 18.13 -8.08
CA LEU A 295 -1.29 19.21 -9.07
C LEU A 295 -0.09 20.13 -8.84
N ASP A 296 0.27 20.39 -7.58
CA ASP A 296 1.39 21.24 -7.20
C ASP A 296 2.75 20.51 -7.31
N GLY A 297 2.75 19.21 -7.67
CA GLY A 297 3.95 18.39 -7.77
C GLY A 297 4.61 18.09 -6.42
N THR A 298 3.86 18.27 -5.33
CA THR A 298 4.32 18.00 -3.96
C THR A 298 3.63 16.71 -3.52
N PRO A 299 4.32 15.56 -3.41
CA PRO A 299 3.67 14.37 -2.89
C PRO A 299 3.25 14.64 -1.44
N GLY A 300 1.93 14.58 -1.19
CA GLY A 300 1.34 14.65 0.14
C GLY A 300 1.45 13.33 0.88
#